data_AF-A0A352RGU1-F1
#
_entry.id   AF-A0A352RGU1-F1
#
_cell.length_a   1.000
_cell.length_b   1.000
_cell.length_c   1.000
_cell.angle_alpha   90.00
_cell.angle_beta   90.00
_cell.angle_gamma   90.00
#
_symmetry.space_group_name_H-M   'P 1'
#
loop_
_entity.id
_entity.type
_entity.pdbx_description
1 polymer ?
#
loop_
_entity_poly.entity_id
_entity_poly.type
_entity_poly.pdbx_seq_one_letter_code
_entity_poly.pdbx_strand_id
1 'polypeptide(L)'
;PLVRAANGFDVFSHACESITARPYTHRPAPESSQKRPLSQGANPYSDLACLEAIKLIGTHIEQAVNDPVEESYDALMFAGMLAGIGFGNAGCHLPHGMSYAVAGLVKDYAPEGWPTDHSMVPHGISVIVNSPAVFRKTGPACAERHWKAAAAMGADLTDTKVEDGGDILADQILGMMRETGIPNGLSGVGYSMDDLDALTDRSYAQKRLIDNGPMPISRDELKEMFRDAMSYW
;
A
#
# COMPACT_ATOMS: atom_id res chain seq x y z
N PRO A 1 13.11 -14.90 4.96
CA PRO A 1 12.42 -13.85 5.74
C PRO A 1 11.73 -12.82 4.83
N LEU A 2 12.48 -12.26 3.88
CA LEU A 2 11.97 -11.25 2.93
C LEU A 2 10.75 -11.68 2.10
N VAL A 3 10.63 -12.97 1.74
CA VAL A 3 9.43 -13.53 1.11
C VAL A 3 8.18 -13.34 1.97
N ARG A 4 8.29 -13.59 3.28
CA ARG A 4 7.18 -13.42 4.23
C ARG A 4 6.82 -11.95 4.38
N ALA A 5 7.83 -11.09 4.52
CA ALA A 5 7.64 -9.63 4.58
C ALA A 5 6.92 -9.11 3.34
N ALA A 6 7.43 -9.43 2.14
CA ALA A 6 6.85 -8.98 0.88
C ALA A 6 5.38 -9.39 0.75
N ASN A 7 5.03 -10.65 1.01
CA ASN A 7 3.64 -11.10 0.94
C ASN A 7 2.76 -10.43 2.00
N GLY A 8 3.26 -10.29 3.24
CA GLY A 8 2.53 -9.60 4.32
C GLY A 8 2.22 -8.15 3.98
N PHE A 9 3.18 -7.41 3.42
CA PHE A 9 2.97 -6.02 3.02
C PHE A 9 2.08 -5.83 1.79
N ASP A 10 2.03 -6.80 0.89
CA ASP A 10 1.05 -6.80 -0.20
C ASP A 10 -0.38 -6.84 0.36
N VAL A 11 -0.64 -7.80 1.26
CA VAL A 11 -1.91 -7.94 1.97
C VAL A 11 -2.24 -6.69 2.80
N PHE A 12 -1.26 -6.14 3.50
CA PHE A 12 -1.43 -4.91 4.27
C PHE A 12 -1.83 -3.75 3.36
N SER A 13 -1.13 -3.59 2.23
CA SER A 13 -1.41 -2.52 1.28
C SER A 13 -2.79 -2.69 0.64
N HIS A 14 -3.24 -3.92 0.33
CA HIS A 14 -4.61 -4.19 -0.10
C HIS A 14 -5.63 -3.58 0.89
N ALA A 15 -5.44 -3.84 2.17
CA ALA A 15 -6.36 -3.39 3.22
C ALA A 15 -6.29 -1.87 3.43
N CYS A 16 -5.09 -1.29 3.59
CA CYS A 16 -4.92 0.15 3.78
C CYS A 16 -5.46 0.96 2.59
N GLU A 17 -5.16 0.55 1.36
CA GLU A 17 -5.67 1.21 0.16
C GLU A 17 -7.19 1.07 0.04
N SER A 18 -7.75 -0.06 0.45
CA SER A 18 -9.20 -0.27 0.42
C SER A 18 -9.95 0.68 1.35
N ILE A 19 -9.44 0.89 2.57
CA ILE A 19 -10.10 1.83 3.50
C ILE A 19 -9.88 3.28 3.07
N THR A 20 -8.71 3.61 2.51
CA THR A 20 -8.36 4.99 2.12
C THR A 20 -8.78 5.34 0.70
N ALA A 21 -9.33 4.38 -0.06
CA ALA A 21 -9.90 4.61 -1.38
C ALA A 21 -11.01 5.68 -1.38
N ARG A 22 -11.30 6.20 -2.57
CA ARG A 22 -12.45 7.08 -2.83
C ARG A 22 -13.70 6.49 -2.18
N PRO A 23 -14.45 7.24 -1.37
CA PRO A 23 -15.70 6.77 -0.81
C PRO A 23 -16.67 6.31 -1.92
N TYR A 24 -17.37 5.20 -1.70
CA TYR A 24 -18.34 4.68 -2.68
C TYR A 24 -19.43 5.68 -3.07
N THR A 25 -19.75 6.62 -2.18
CA THR A 25 -20.71 7.72 -2.39
C THR A 25 -20.24 8.81 -3.35
N HIS A 26 -18.96 8.86 -3.67
CA HIS A 26 -18.35 9.90 -4.53
C HIS A 26 -18.16 9.42 -5.97
N ARG A 27 -18.68 8.24 -6.33
CA ARG A 27 -18.68 7.75 -7.71
C ARG A 27 -19.89 8.29 -8.47
N PRO A 28 -19.70 8.82 -9.70
CA PRO A 28 -20.81 9.11 -10.59
C PRO A 28 -21.62 7.84 -10.85
N ALA A 29 -22.94 7.97 -10.96
CA ALA A 29 -23.78 6.88 -11.41
C ALA A 29 -23.34 6.44 -12.82
N PRO A 30 -23.11 5.14 -13.06
CA PRO A 30 -22.73 4.67 -14.39
C PRO A 30 -23.91 4.83 -15.35
N GLU A 31 -23.63 5.15 -16.61
CA GLU A 31 -24.66 5.31 -17.66
C GLU A 31 -25.50 4.04 -17.88
N SER A 32 -24.94 2.86 -17.55
CA SER A 32 -25.66 1.58 -17.59
C SER A 32 -25.10 0.61 -16.54
N SER A 33 -25.85 -0.43 -16.22
CA SER A 33 -25.42 -1.47 -15.28
C SER A 33 -24.13 -2.18 -15.72
N GLN A 34 -23.92 -2.33 -17.03
CA GLN A 34 -22.73 -2.96 -17.61
C GLN A 34 -21.45 -2.12 -17.42
N LYS A 35 -21.58 -0.81 -17.22
CA LYS A 35 -20.45 0.10 -16.98
C LYS A 35 -20.12 0.26 -15.50
N ARG A 36 -20.79 -0.50 -14.61
CA ARG A 36 -20.48 -0.48 -13.18
C ARG A 36 -19.07 -1.07 -12.95
N PRO A 37 -18.15 -0.34 -12.30
CA PRO A 37 -16.84 -0.89 -11.99
C PRO A 37 -16.97 -2.07 -11.01
N LEU A 38 -16.07 -3.04 -11.08
CA LEU A 38 -16.05 -4.16 -10.14
C LEU A 38 -15.87 -3.65 -8.71
N SER A 39 -14.85 -2.81 -8.48
CA SER A 39 -14.61 -2.16 -7.20
C SER A 39 -15.37 -0.85 -7.06
N GLN A 40 -16.07 -0.67 -5.94
CA GLN A 40 -16.87 0.52 -5.65
C GLN A 40 -16.11 1.60 -4.85
N GLY A 41 -14.88 1.34 -4.41
CA GLY A 41 -14.16 2.22 -3.49
C GLY A 41 -14.50 1.88 -2.02
N ALA A 42 -13.94 2.68 -1.11
CA ALA A 42 -14.08 2.47 0.33
C ALA A 42 -15.56 2.48 0.75
N ASN A 43 -15.98 1.44 1.47
CA ASN A 43 -17.36 1.18 1.83
C ASN A 43 -17.45 0.44 3.19
N PRO A 44 -18.56 0.60 3.94
CA PRO A 44 -18.66 0.06 5.29
C PRO A 44 -18.49 -1.46 5.40
N TYR A 45 -18.80 -2.23 4.35
CA TYR A 45 -18.64 -3.68 4.35
C TYR A 45 -17.15 -4.07 4.24
N SER A 46 -16.44 -3.48 3.28
CA SER A 46 -14.99 -3.69 3.12
C SER A 46 -14.20 -3.21 4.33
N ASP A 47 -14.61 -2.08 4.93
CA ASP A 47 -13.90 -1.48 6.07
C ASP A 47 -13.80 -2.45 7.26
N LEU A 48 -14.83 -3.27 7.52
CA LEU A 48 -14.80 -4.27 8.60
C LEU A 48 -13.67 -5.29 8.42
N ALA A 49 -13.59 -5.88 7.22
CA ALA A 49 -12.58 -6.89 6.93
C ALA A 49 -11.17 -6.28 6.80
N CYS A 50 -11.06 -5.08 6.22
CA CYS A 50 -9.78 -4.42 6.02
C CYS A 50 -9.17 -3.94 7.34
N LEU A 51 -9.97 -3.35 8.25
CA LEU A 51 -9.45 -2.92 9.55
C LEU A 51 -8.96 -4.09 10.39
N GLU A 52 -9.67 -5.22 10.37
CA GLU A 52 -9.21 -6.43 11.08
C GLU A 52 -7.95 -7.03 10.41
N ALA A 53 -7.86 -7.02 9.08
CA ALA A 53 -6.65 -7.45 8.38
C ALA A 53 -5.43 -6.57 8.73
N ILE A 54 -5.61 -5.24 8.75
CA ILE A 54 -4.56 -4.29 9.15
C ILE A 54 -4.08 -4.59 10.57
N LYS A 55 -5.01 -4.85 11.50
CA LYS A 55 -4.69 -5.18 12.89
C LYS A 55 -3.91 -6.48 13.04
N LEU A 56 -4.36 -7.54 12.37
CA LEU A 56 -3.67 -8.83 12.42
C LEU A 56 -2.26 -8.71 11.83
N ILE A 57 -2.11 -8.01 10.72
CA ILE A 57 -0.79 -7.80 10.12
C ILE A 57 0.10 -6.94 11.01
N GLY A 58 -0.43 -5.82 11.52
CA GLY A 58 0.25 -4.93 12.45
C GLY A 58 0.80 -5.64 13.68
N THR A 59 0.03 -6.61 14.19
CA THR A 59 0.40 -7.38 15.39
C THR A 59 1.43 -8.48 15.10
N HIS A 60 1.37 -9.13 13.93
CA HIS A 60 2.03 -10.41 13.72
C HIS A 60 3.16 -10.41 12.69
N ILE A 61 3.26 -9.44 11.78
CA ILE A 61 4.20 -9.52 10.66
C ILE A 61 5.67 -9.50 11.09
N GLU A 62 6.04 -8.69 12.08
CA GLU A 62 7.42 -8.64 12.56
C GLU A 62 7.85 -9.98 13.16
N GLN A 63 7.02 -10.58 14.03
CA GLN A 63 7.25 -11.91 14.57
C GLN A 63 7.30 -12.96 13.45
N ALA A 64 6.33 -12.93 12.54
CA ALA A 64 6.24 -13.86 11.42
C ALA A 64 7.43 -13.76 10.47
N VAL A 65 8.18 -12.66 10.44
CA VAL A 65 9.39 -12.50 9.62
C VAL A 65 10.64 -12.92 10.40
N ASN A 66 10.79 -12.44 11.63
CA ASN A 66 12.02 -12.52 12.41
C ASN A 66 12.12 -13.79 13.27
N ASP A 67 11.03 -14.21 13.90
CA ASP A 67 10.97 -15.39 14.78
C ASP A 67 9.59 -16.08 14.67
N PRO A 68 9.35 -16.80 13.56
CA PRO A 68 8.01 -17.28 13.23
C PRO A 68 7.55 -18.39 14.15
N VAL A 69 6.32 -18.25 14.63
CA VAL A 69 5.54 -19.29 15.33
C VAL A 69 4.26 -19.59 14.56
N GLU A 70 3.63 -20.74 14.82
CA GLU A 70 2.44 -21.19 14.08
C GLU A 70 1.31 -20.14 14.13
N GLU A 71 1.09 -19.55 15.30
CA GLU A 71 0.06 -18.52 15.53
C GLU A 71 0.27 -17.27 14.66
N SER A 72 1.53 -16.90 14.39
CA SER A 72 1.86 -15.76 13.54
C SER A 72 1.50 -16.02 12.07
N TYR A 73 1.61 -17.27 11.61
CA TYR A 73 1.20 -17.65 10.26
C TYR A 73 -0.32 -17.74 10.12
N ASP A 74 -0.99 -18.36 11.08
CA ASP A 74 -2.46 -18.46 11.07
C ASP A 74 -3.11 -17.08 11.03
N ALA A 75 -2.60 -16.13 11.84
CA ALA A 75 -3.07 -14.75 11.84
C ALA A 75 -2.87 -14.06 10.49
N LEU A 76 -1.69 -14.20 9.87
CA LEU A 76 -1.42 -13.58 8.56
C LEU A 76 -2.19 -14.23 7.41
N MET A 77 -2.41 -15.56 7.47
CA MET A 77 -3.25 -16.26 6.50
C MET A 77 -4.70 -15.79 6.59
N PHE A 78 -5.23 -15.64 7.81
CA PHE A 78 -6.57 -15.11 8.04
C PHE A 78 -6.67 -13.63 7.59
N ALA A 79 -5.66 -12.82 7.88
CA ALA A 79 -5.57 -11.45 7.39
C ALA A 79 -5.58 -11.38 5.86
N GLY A 80 -4.87 -12.31 5.19
CA GLY A 80 -4.88 -12.50 3.74
C GLY A 80 -6.29 -12.70 3.17
N MET A 81 -7.05 -13.62 3.78
CA MET A 81 -8.44 -13.86 3.41
C MET A 81 -9.32 -12.62 3.60
N LEU A 82 -9.21 -11.96 4.76
CA LEU A 82 -10.01 -10.77 5.09
C LEU A 82 -9.71 -9.59 4.14
N ALA A 83 -8.43 -9.29 3.92
CA ALA A 83 -8.02 -8.26 2.96
C ALA A 83 -8.55 -8.60 1.56
N GLY A 84 -8.47 -9.87 1.14
CA GLY A 84 -9.03 -10.38 -0.11
C GLY A 84 -10.52 -10.07 -0.30
N ILE A 85 -11.33 -10.37 0.71
CA ILE A 85 -12.78 -10.08 0.71
C ILE A 85 -13.03 -8.56 0.66
N GLY A 86 -12.26 -7.79 1.44
CA GLY A 86 -12.38 -6.34 1.51
C GLY A 86 -12.02 -5.65 0.20
N PHE A 87 -10.80 -5.87 -0.30
CA PHE A 87 -10.29 -5.23 -1.52
C PHE A 87 -11.03 -5.71 -2.77
N GLY A 88 -11.57 -6.94 -2.79
CA GLY A 88 -12.40 -7.42 -3.90
C GLY A 88 -13.61 -6.52 -4.18
N ASN A 89 -14.10 -5.80 -3.16
CA ASN A 89 -15.21 -4.85 -3.28
C ASN A 89 -14.75 -3.38 -3.31
N ALA A 90 -13.72 -3.01 -2.54
CA ALA A 90 -13.25 -1.62 -2.46
C ALA A 90 -12.21 -1.26 -3.54
N GLY A 91 -11.38 -2.21 -3.93
CA GLY A 91 -10.24 -2.04 -4.83
C GLY A 91 -9.07 -1.32 -4.17
N CYS A 92 -7.91 -1.46 -4.79
CA CYS A 92 -6.68 -0.72 -4.43
C CYS A 92 -6.59 0.60 -5.20
N HIS A 93 -5.56 1.40 -4.92
CA HIS A 93 -5.31 2.67 -5.58
C HIS A 93 -3.82 2.91 -5.93
N LEU A 94 -3.33 4.12 -5.66
CA LEU A 94 -2.01 4.66 -5.98
C LEU A 94 -0.81 3.73 -5.72
N PRO A 95 -0.57 3.13 -4.53
CA PRO A 95 0.61 2.30 -4.33
C PRO A 95 0.63 1.07 -5.26
N HIS A 96 -0.52 0.40 -5.47
CA HIS A 96 -0.63 -0.63 -6.51
C HIS A 96 -0.47 -0.09 -7.94
N GLY A 97 -0.97 1.11 -8.24
CA GLY A 97 -0.77 1.74 -9.55
C GLY A 97 0.70 2.11 -9.82
N MET A 98 1.43 2.50 -8.77
CA MET A 98 2.85 2.83 -8.80
C MET A 98 3.71 1.58 -8.93
N SER A 99 3.33 0.50 -8.25
CA SER A 99 4.09 -0.75 -8.21
C SER A 99 4.30 -1.41 -9.57
N TYR A 100 3.37 -1.24 -10.52
CA TYR A 100 3.50 -1.79 -11.87
C TYR A 100 4.66 -1.18 -12.66
N ALA A 101 4.99 0.10 -12.43
CA ALA A 101 6.17 0.71 -13.00
C ALA A 101 7.43 0.23 -12.29
N VAL A 102 7.41 0.18 -10.96
CA VAL A 102 8.53 -0.29 -10.13
C VAL A 102 8.91 -1.74 -10.42
N ALA A 103 7.94 -2.63 -10.65
CA ALA A 103 8.22 -4.01 -11.04
C ALA A 103 8.61 -4.11 -12.53
N GLY A 104 7.98 -3.32 -13.40
CA GLY A 104 8.10 -3.45 -14.86
C GLY A 104 9.29 -2.71 -15.50
N LEU A 105 9.96 -1.82 -14.76
CA LEU A 105 11.13 -1.05 -15.23
C LEU A 105 12.41 -1.40 -14.44
N VAL A 106 12.37 -2.47 -13.65
CA VAL A 106 13.51 -2.92 -12.85
C VAL A 106 14.70 -3.21 -13.75
N LYS A 107 15.89 -2.81 -13.30
CA LYS A 107 17.14 -2.96 -14.07
C LYS A 107 17.96 -4.14 -13.59
N ASP A 108 18.30 -4.14 -12.31
CA ASP A 108 19.33 -5.01 -11.73
C ASP A 108 19.02 -5.53 -10.32
N TYR A 109 17.86 -5.18 -9.75
CA TYR A 109 17.47 -5.69 -8.43
C TYR A 109 17.11 -7.17 -8.46
N ALA A 110 17.69 -7.94 -7.55
CA ALA A 110 17.44 -9.36 -7.33
C ALA A 110 17.23 -9.61 -5.83
N PRO A 111 16.00 -9.93 -5.39
CA PRO A 111 15.67 -10.08 -3.98
C PRO A 111 16.17 -11.43 -3.43
N GLU A 112 16.59 -11.44 -2.16
CA GLU A 112 16.87 -12.70 -1.47
C GLU A 112 15.59 -13.54 -1.31
N GLY A 113 15.70 -14.84 -1.55
CA GLY A 113 14.61 -15.80 -1.32
C GLY A 113 13.73 -16.11 -2.52
N TRP A 114 13.97 -15.49 -3.68
CA TRP A 114 13.36 -15.88 -4.96
C TRP A 114 14.39 -16.56 -5.87
N PRO A 115 14.21 -17.83 -6.25
CA PRO A 115 15.06 -18.45 -7.25
C PRO A 115 14.66 -17.92 -8.63
N THR A 116 15.39 -16.92 -9.14
CA THR A 116 15.17 -16.30 -10.44
C THR A 116 16.49 -16.14 -11.21
N ASP A 117 16.40 -16.18 -12.53
CA ASP A 117 17.51 -15.94 -13.47
C ASP A 117 17.52 -14.52 -14.05
N HIS A 118 16.56 -13.68 -13.65
CA HIS A 118 16.39 -12.30 -14.11
C HIS A 118 16.04 -11.35 -12.97
N SER A 119 16.30 -10.05 -13.19
CA SER A 119 15.98 -8.99 -12.24
C SER A 119 14.48 -8.83 -12.07
N MET A 120 14.04 -8.68 -10.82
CA MET A 120 12.63 -8.52 -10.47
C MET A 120 12.50 -7.78 -9.14
N VAL A 121 11.45 -6.97 -9.00
CA VAL A 121 10.99 -6.50 -7.69
C VAL A 121 9.73 -7.30 -7.32
N PRO A 122 9.72 -8.08 -6.23
CA PRO A 122 8.52 -8.79 -5.76
C PRO A 122 7.35 -7.83 -5.57
N HIS A 123 6.13 -8.26 -5.89
CA HIS A 123 4.99 -7.34 -5.95
C HIS A 123 4.79 -6.57 -4.65
N GLY A 124 4.71 -7.23 -3.50
CA GLY A 124 4.53 -6.55 -2.23
C GLY A 124 5.65 -5.56 -1.87
N ILE A 125 6.90 -5.84 -2.27
CA ILE A 125 8.00 -4.86 -2.15
C ILE A 125 7.72 -3.66 -3.07
N SER A 126 7.38 -3.91 -4.34
CA SER A 126 7.09 -2.84 -5.31
C SER A 126 5.91 -1.97 -4.91
N VAL A 127 4.95 -2.49 -4.13
CA VAL A 127 3.83 -1.74 -3.58
C VAL A 127 4.30 -0.92 -2.36
N ILE A 128 4.83 -1.59 -1.34
CA ILE A 128 5.08 -0.96 -0.04
C ILE A 128 6.13 0.14 -0.06
N VAL A 129 7.13 0.07 -0.95
CA VAL A 129 8.15 1.13 -1.06
C VAL A 129 7.55 2.47 -1.50
N ASN A 130 6.36 2.48 -2.12
CA ASN A 130 5.63 3.69 -2.49
C ASN A 130 4.62 4.14 -1.42
N SER A 131 4.12 3.21 -0.61
CA SER A 131 2.97 3.43 0.28
C SER A 131 3.15 4.59 1.26
N PRO A 132 4.29 4.78 1.97
CA PRO A 132 4.46 5.90 2.89
C PRO A 132 4.30 7.28 2.21
N ALA A 133 4.98 7.51 1.08
CA ALA A 133 4.86 8.76 0.32
C ALA A 133 3.42 9.02 -0.15
N VAL A 134 2.74 7.97 -0.62
CA VAL A 134 1.34 8.07 -1.03
C VAL A 134 0.45 8.44 0.15
N PHE A 135 0.54 7.75 1.28
CA PHE A 135 -0.35 7.99 2.42
C PHE A 135 -0.13 9.35 3.08
N ARG A 136 1.09 9.89 3.06
CA ARG A 136 1.33 11.30 3.42
C ARG A 136 0.60 12.25 2.47
N LYS A 137 0.74 12.04 1.16
CA LYS A 137 0.08 12.87 0.13
C LYS A 137 -1.45 12.80 0.20
N THR A 138 -2.02 11.62 0.45
CA THR A 138 -3.47 11.40 0.47
C THR A 138 -4.11 11.62 1.84
N GLY A 139 -3.31 11.71 2.91
CA GLY A 139 -3.76 11.92 4.28
C GLY A 139 -4.81 13.02 4.42
N PRO A 140 -4.54 14.26 3.96
CA PRO A 140 -5.49 15.36 4.06
C PRO A 140 -6.85 15.12 3.36
N ALA A 141 -6.91 14.25 2.35
CA ALA A 141 -8.15 13.97 1.62
C ALA A 141 -9.12 13.04 2.39
N CYS A 142 -8.61 12.20 3.29
CA CYS A 142 -9.44 11.33 4.13
C CYS A 142 -8.74 11.01 5.47
N ALA A 143 -8.43 12.06 6.23
CA ALA A 143 -7.59 11.99 7.42
C ALA A 143 -8.11 10.99 8.48
N GLU A 144 -9.41 10.99 8.76
CA GLU A 144 -10.05 10.04 9.68
C GLU A 144 -9.80 8.57 9.28
N ARG A 145 -9.78 8.27 7.99
CA ARG A 145 -9.56 6.90 7.51
C ARG A 145 -8.10 6.49 7.63
N HIS A 146 -7.16 7.38 7.33
CA HIS A 146 -5.74 7.13 7.57
C HIS A 146 -5.46 6.94 9.07
N TRP A 147 -6.05 7.79 9.91
CA TRP A 147 -5.95 7.69 11.37
C TRP A 147 -6.52 6.36 11.89
N LYS A 148 -7.65 5.88 11.34
CA LYS A 148 -8.20 4.54 11.66
C LYS A 148 -7.29 3.39 11.21
N ALA A 149 -6.65 3.50 10.04
CA ALA A 149 -5.65 2.51 9.61
C ALA A 149 -4.47 2.49 10.58
N ALA A 150 -3.94 3.65 10.96
CA ALA A 150 -2.85 3.74 11.93
C ALA A 150 -3.25 3.12 13.28
N ALA A 151 -4.45 3.42 13.78
CA ALA A 151 -5.00 2.84 15.00
C ALA A 151 -5.05 1.31 14.92
N ALA A 152 -5.62 0.77 13.83
CA ALA A 152 -5.72 -0.65 13.62
C ALA A 152 -4.34 -1.31 13.55
N MET A 153 -3.37 -0.66 12.92
CA MET A 153 -2.00 -1.14 12.79
C MET A 153 -1.26 -1.22 14.15
N GLY A 154 -1.74 -0.52 15.17
CA GLY A 154 -1.15 -0.52 16.52
C GLY A 154 -0.41 0.76 16.88
N ALA A 155 -0.62 1.86 16.13
CA ALA A 155 -0.05 3.16 16.48
C ALA A 155 -0.55 3.63 17.85
N ASP A 156 0.34 4.22 18.65
CA ASP A 156 -0.08 5.01 19.81
C ASP A 156 -0.63 6.35 19.33
N LEU A 157 -1.91 6.60 19.61
CA LEU A 157 -2.63 7.77 19.17
C LEU A 157 -2.91 8.76 20.30
N THR A 158 -2.32 8.53 21.48
CA THR A 158 -2.38 9.47 22.61
C THR A 158 -1.88 10.85 22.17
N ASP A 159 -2.67 11.88 22.43
CA ASP A 159 -2.38 13.28 22.06
C ASP A 159 -2.13 13.55 20.56
N THR A 160 -2.52 12.62 19.68
CA THR A 160 -2.47 12.82 18.21
C THR A 160 -3.73 13.51 17.70
N LYS A 161 -3.62 14.16 16.54
CA LYS A 161 -4.76 14.74 15.83
C LYS A 161 -5.16 13.86 14.65
N VAL A 162 -6.45 13.85 14.34
CA VAL A 162 -6.98 13.06 13.21
C VAL A 162 -6.38 13.53 11.89
N GLU A 163 -6.13 14.84 11.76
CA GLU A 163 -5.54 15.50 10.60
C GLU A 163 -4.15 14.97 10.25
N ASP A 164 -3.40 14.48 11.25
CA ASP A 164 -2.06 13.93 11.10
C ASP A 164 -2.08 12.45 10.67
N GLY A 165 -3.28 11.87 10.45
CA GLY A 165 -3.45 10.43 10.22
C GLY A 165 -2.63 9.86 9.05
N GLY A 166 -2.40 10.65 8.00
CA GLY A 166 -1.55 10.24 6.87
C GLY A 166 -0.08 10.09 7.25
N ASP A 167 0.44 11.05 8.02
CA ASP A 167 1.82 11.02 8.50
C ASP A 167 2.04 9.92 9.53
N ILE A 168 1.10 9.77 10.48
CA ILE A 168 1.15 8.71 11.49
C ILE A 168 1.15 7.33 10.84
N LEU A 169 0.25 7.09 9.87
CA LEU A 169 0.21 5.82 9.15
C LEU A 169 1.51 5.56 8.40
N ALA A 170 2.04 6.56 7.70
CA ALA A 170 3.29 6.43 6.96
C ALA A 170 4.48 6.12 7.88
N ASP A 171 4.61 6.81 9.00
CA ASP A 171 5.71 6.61 9.96
C ASP A 171 5.67 5.21 10.60
N GLN A 172 4.46 4.74 10.91
CA GLN A 172 4.25 3.39 11.42
C GLN A 172 4.66 2.34 10.38
N ILE A 173 4.25 2.50 9.12
CA ILE A 173 4.66 1.61 8.02
C ILE A 173 6.19 1.60 7.87
N LEU A 174 6.84 2.76 7.95
CA LEU A 174 8.30 2.86 7.85
C LEU A 174 9.00 2.12 8.99
N GLY A 175 8.48 2.18 10.21
CA GLY A 175 8.98 1.38 11.33
C GLY A 175 8.96 -0.11 11.02
N MET A 176 7.79 -0.63 10.63
CA MET A 176 7.61 -2.04 10.29
C MET A 176 8.46 -2.47 9.09
N MET A 177 8.61 -1.61 8.07
CA MET A 177 9.49 -1.87 6.92
C MET A 177 10.94 -2.10 7.37
N ARG A 178 11.45 -1.27 8.30
CA ARG A 178 12.81 -1.42 8.84
C ARG A 178 12.95 -2.72 9.64
N GLU A 179 12.00 -3.02 10.53
CA GLU A 179 12.02 -4.22 11.39
C GLU A 179 11.90 -5.54 10.62
N THR A 180 11.37 -5.50 9.39
CA THR A 180 11.16 -6.69 8.55
C THR A 180 12.12 -6.80 7.36
N GLY A 181 13.07 -5.87 7.24
CA GLY A 181 14.10 -5.88 6.20
C GLY A 181 13.62 -5.48 4.81
N ILE A 182 12.52 -4.72 4.70
CA ILE A 182 12.10 -4.14 3.42
C ILE A 182 13.11 -3.09 2.95
N PRO A 183 13.46 -3.06 1.65
CA PRO A 183 14.37 -2.05 1.11
C PRO A 183 13.90 -0.61 1.36
N ASN A 184 14.87 0.29 1.53
CA ASN A 184 14.64 1.71 1.77
C ASN A 184 14.14 2.45 0.52
N GLY A 185 12.82 2.50 0.35
CA GLY A 185 12.21 3.19 -0.77
C GLY A 185 12.65 2.63 -2.12
N LEU A 186 12.52 3.45 -3.16
CA LEU A 186 12.85 3.09 -4.54
C LEU A 186 14.36 2.90 -4.75
N SER A 187 15.19 3.66 -4.05
CA SER A 187 16.65 3.50 -4.11
C SER A 187 17.10 2.13 -3.60
N GLY A 188 16.44 1.61 -2.56
CA GLY A 188 16.67 0.26 -2.05
C GLY A 188 16.37 -0.87 -3.06
N VAL A 189 15.61 -0.59 -4.11
CA VAL A 189 15.32 -1.52 -5.21
C VAL A 189 15.94 -1.09 -6.55
N GLY A 190 16.97 -0.25 -6.52
CA GLY A 190 17.82 0.06 -7.68
C GLY A 190 17.38 1.23 -8.55
N TYR A 191 16.41 2.03 -8.12
CA TYR A 191 16.01 3.25 -8.84
C TYR A 191 16.79 4.49 -8.38
N SER A 192 16.81 5.50 -9.26
CA SER A 192 17.45 6.79 -9.02
C SER A 192 16.52 7.93 -9.44
N MET A 193 16.95 9.18 -9.16
CA MET A 193 16.20 10.37 -9.57
C MET A 193 16.03 10.47 -11.10
N ASP A 194 16.94 9.87 -11.88
CA ASP A 194 16.87 9.84 -13.34
C ASP A 194 15.71 8.97 -13.85
N ASP A 195 15.17 8.07 -13.01
CA ASP A 195 14.08 7.17 -13.35
C ASP A 195 12.69 7.77 -13.12
N LEU A 196 12.60 8.94 -12.47
CA LEU A 196 11.33 9.54 -12.05
C LEU A 196 10.34 9.73 -13.20
N ASP A 197 10.80 10.21 -14.35
CA ASP A 197 9.90 10.43 -15.49
C ASP A 197 9.37 9.11 -16.06
N ALA A 198 10.23 8.09 -16.21
CA ALA A 198 9.81 6.78 -16.71
C ALA A 198 8.83 6.08 -15.76
N LEU A 199 9.11 6.13 -14.46
CA LEU A 199 8.22 5.62 -13.41
C LEU A 199 6.86 6.33 -13.45
N THR A 200 6.89 7.66 -13.50
CA THR A 200 5.68 8.50 -13.56
C THR A 200 4.85 8.19 -14.79
N ASP A 201 5.44 8.15 -15.98
CA ASP A 201 4.71 7.93 -17.23
C ASP A 201 4.05 6.56 -17.28
N ARG A 202 4.76 5.52 -16.83
CA ARG A 202 4.22 4.16 -16.82
C ARG A 202 3.09 3.99 -15.80
N SER A 203 3.19 4.64 -14.64
CA SER A 203 2.15 4.60 -13.63
C SER A 203 0.96 5.50 -13.94
N TYR A 204 1.15 6.66 -14.56
CA TYR A 204 0.07 7.60 -14.87
C TYR A 204 -0.98 7.02 -15.85
N ALA A 205 -0.58 6.01 -16.64
CA ALA A 205 -1.47 5.23 -17.49
C ALA A 205 -2.43 4.32 -16.70
N GLN A 206 -2.14 3.99 -15.43
CA GLN A 206 -2.94 3.10 -14.58
C GLN A 206 -4.17 3.79 -13.98
N LYS A 207 -4.96 4.47 -14.83
CA LYS A 207 -6.10 5.32 -14.42
C LYS A 207 -7.10 4.60 -13.53
N ARG A 208 -7.40 3.33 -13.79
CA ARG A 208 -8.32 2.53 -12.96
C ARG A 208 -7.93 2.52 -11.47
N LEU A 209 -6.64 2.43 -11.17
CA LEU A 209 -6.12 2.40 -9.80
C LEU A 209 -5.94 3.82 -9.27
N ILE A 210 -5.30 4.72 -10.03
CA ILE A 210 -5.07 6.11 -9.61
C ILE A 210 -6.39 6.81 -9.27
N ASP A 211 -7.40 6.66 -10.12
CA ASP A 211 -8.70 7.31 -9.95
C ASP A 211 -9.53 6.65 -8.84
N ASN A 212 -9.08 5.55 -8.23
CA ASN A 212 -9.68 4.99 -7.03
C ASN A 212 -9.11 5.60 -5.73
N GLY A 213 -8.07 6.42 -5.80
CA GLY A 213 -7.56 7.17 -4.65
C GLY A 213 -8.59 8.19 -4.12
N PRO A 214 -8.42 8.69 -2.89
CA PRO A 214 -9.39 9.57 -2.25
C PRO A 214 -9.47 10.98 -2.87
N MET A 215 -8.50 11.34 -3.72
CA MET A 215 -8.45 12.61 -4.43
C MET A 215 -7.94 12.41 -5.87
N PRO A 216 -8.27 13.33 -6.80
CA PRO A 216 -7.62 13.37 -8.11
C PRO A 216 -6.11 13.59 -7.96
N ILE A 217 -5.32 12.95 -8.83
CA ILE A 217 -3.86 13.07 -8.84
C ILE A 217 -3.40 13.48 -10.25
N SER A 218 -2.69 14.60 -10.32
CA SER A 218 -2.01 15.05 -11.53
C SER A 218 -0.73 14.25 -11.79
N ARG A 219 -0.18 14.35 -13.01
CA ARG A 219 1.10 13.71 -13.35
C ARG A 219 2.23 14.25 -12.47
N ASP A 220 2.24 15.54 -12.20
CA ASP A 220 3.29 16.19 -11.41
C ASP A 220 3.21 15.76 -9.93
N GLU A 221 2.01 15.63 -9.37
CA GLU A 221 1.84 15.07 -8.02
C GLU A 221 2.27 13.60 -7.94
N LEU A 222 2.02 12.81 -8.99
CA LEU A 222 2.52 11.44 -9.05
C LEU A 222 4.05 11.39 -9.10
N LYS A 223 4.68 12.31 -9.84
CA LYS A 223 6.13 12.44 -9.89
C LYS A 223 6.71 12.84 -8.52
N GLU A 224 6.02 13.74 -7.80
CA GLU A 224 6.41 14.11 -6.44
C GLU A 224 6.34 12.92 -5.50
N MET A 225 5.27 12.11 -5.56
CA MET A 225 5.18 10.89 -4.74
C MET A 225 6.32 9.91 -5.03
N PHE A 226 6.74 9.74 -6.28
CA PHE A 226 7.94 8.94 -6.59
C PHE A 226 9.23 9.56 -6.04
N ARG A 227 9.35 10.89 -6.04
CA ARG A 227 10.49 11.58 -5.44
C ARG A 227 10.54 11.36 -3.93
N ASP A 228 9.42 11.54 -3.26
CA ASP A 228 9.29 11.34 -1.81
C ASP A 228 9.50 9.89 -1.41
N ALA A 229 9.19 8.93 -2.31
CA ALA A 229 9.44 7.52 -2.13
C ALA A 229 10.88 7.08 -2.45
N MET A 230 11.77 7.98 -2.87
CA MET A 230 13.13 7.61 -3.29
C MET A 230 13.95 7.02 -2.14
N SER A 231 13.91 7.67 -0.98
CA SER A 231 14.57 7.21 0.25
C SER A 231 13.85 7.78 1.47
N TYR A 232 13.68 6.96 2.51
CA TYR A 232 13.02 7.34 3.75
C TYR A 232 13.97 7.37 4.96
N TRP A 233 15.17 6.79 4.84
CA TRP A 233 16.21 6.80 5.87
C TRP A 233 17.63 6.80 5.31
#